data_AF-A0A0A1VLF0-F1
#
_entry.id   AF-A0A0A1VLF0-F1
#
_cell.length_a   1.000
_cell.length_b   1.000
_cell.length_c   1.000
_cell.angle_alpha   90.00
_cell.angle_beta   90.00
_cell.angle_gamma   90.00
#
_symmetry.space_group_name_H-M   'P 1'
#
loop_
_entity.id
_entity.type
_entity.pdbx_description
1 polymer ?
#
loop_
_entity_poly.entity_id
_entity_poly.type
_entity_poly.pdbx_seq_one_letter_code
_entity_poly.pdbx_strand_id
1 'polypeptide(L)'
;MDMQYQLKAGSYYLYDMREAPSAVTGERRFKLKTDTVAIAFDVHTGEVHQHGNPARIQSWATHTRRRLRAAGAQQAANDIVVVSGPLPVDELNKCLWITGYCRRMLQRLASLPHGKFPRAAEQWRKAA
;
A
#
# COMPACT_ATOMS: atom_id res chain seq x y z
N MET A 1 -7.54 4.30 9.59
CA MET A 1 -6.74 3.15 10.06
C MET A 1 -5.32 3.64 10.28
N ASP A 2 -4.65 3.25 11.36
CA ASP A 2 -3.24 3.65 11.58
C ASP A 2 -2.34 2.49 11.16
N MET A 3 -2.33 2.20 9.86
CA MET A 3 -1.52 1.11 9.30
C MET A 3 -0.22 1.66 8.75
N GLN A 4 0.86 0.89 8.90
CA GLN A 4 2.18 1.28 8.43
C GLN A 4 2.94 0.09 7.82
N TYR A 5 3.44 0.28 6.61
CA TYR A 5 4.40 -0.61 5.98
C TYR A 5 5.82 -0.35 6.48
N GLN A 6 6.56 -1.43 6.70
CA GLN A 6 8.01 -1.43 6.93
C GLN A 6 8.67 -2.45 5.99
N LEU A 7 9.89 -2.17 5.57
CA LEU A 7 10.67 -3.07 4.72
C LEU A 7 11.72 -3.78 5.59
N LYS A 8 11.64 -5.11 5.70
CA LYS A 8 12.62 -5.91 6.47
C LYS A 8 13.08 -7.10 5.64
N ALA A 9 14.40 -7.27 5.53
CA ALA A 9 15.02 -8.36 4.77
C ALA A 9 14.45 -8.53 3.35
N GLY A 10 14.11 -7.42 2.68
CA GLY A 10 13.55 -7.44 1.33
C GLY A 10 12.05 -7.73 1.22
N SER A 11 11.32 -7.98 2.31
CA SER A 11 9.86 -8.11 2.31
C SER A 11 9.17 -6.94 3.01
N TYR A 12 7.97 -6.59 2.55
CA TYR A 12 7.11 -5.61 3.19
C TYR A 12 6.30 -6.26 4.31
N TYR A 13 6.28 -5.61 5.47
CA TYR A 13 5.49 -5.97 6.63
C TYR A 13 4.50 -4.86 6.92
N LEU A 14 3.22 -5.19 7.04
CA LEU A 14 2.17 -4.28 7.44
C LEU A 14 1.92 -4.41 8.93
N TYR A 15 2.00 -3.31 9.67
CA TYR A 15 1.68 -3.24 11.08
C TYR A 15 0.45 -2.37 11.30
N ASP A 16 -0.32 -2.70 12.32
CA ASP A 16 -1.32 -1.80 12.89
C ASP A 16 -0.68 -1.05 14.06
N MET A 17 -0.53 0.26 13.92
CA MET A 17 0.12 1.12 14.89
C MET A 17 -0.72 1.32 16.17
N ARG A 18 -2.01 0.92 16.15
CA ARG A 18 -2.87 0.91 17.34
C ARG A 18 -2.63 -0.29 18.25
N GLU A 19 -2.17 -1.41 17.70
CA GLU A 19 -1.97 -2.65 18.48
C GLU A 19 -0.70 -2.55 19.33
N ALA A 20 -0.83 -2.60 20.67
CA ALA A 20 0.34 -2.60 21.53
C ALA A 20 1.28 -3.77 21.19
N PRO A 21 2.61 -3.59 21.26
CA PRO A 21 3.53 -4.70 21.16
C PRO A 21 3.23 -5.77 22.20
N SER A 22 3.54 -7.02 21.89
CA SER A 22 3.37 -8.15 22.81
C SER A 22 4.08 -7.88 24.13
N ALA A 23 3.38 -8.05 25.26
CA ALA A 23 3.98 -7.88 26.59
C ALA A 23 5.07 -8.93 26.89
N VAL A 24 5.06 -10.07 26.19
CA VAL A 24 6.01 -11.18 26.41
C VAL A 24 7.26 -11.04 25.54
N THR A 25 7.08 -10.70 24.26
CA THR A 25 8.19 -10.66 23.29
C THR A 25 8.63 -9.24 22.94
N GLY A 26 7.87 -8.21 23.31
CA GLY A 26 8.10 -6.82 22.91
C GLY A 26 7.86 -6.54 21.42
N GLU A 27 7.52 -7.56 20.62
CA GLU A 27 7.33 -7.43 19.19
C GLU A 27 5.86 -7.12 18.83
N ARG A 28 5.68 -6.28 17.80
CA ARG A 28 4.37 -6.00 17.22
C ARG A 28 4.01 -7.07 16.20
N ARG A 29 2.78 -7.59 16.27
CA ARG A 29 2.28 -8.56 15.29
C ARG A 29 2.09 -7.89 13.93
N PHE A 30 2.65 -8.47 12.88
CA PHE A 30 2.39 -8.01 11.52
C PHE A 30 1.06 -8.60 11.00
N LYS A 31 0.27 -7.78 10.30
CA LYS A 31 -0.98 -8.20 9.65
C LYS A 31 -0.76 -8.83 8.28
N LEU A 32 0.33 -8.45 7.61
CA LEU A 32 0.68 -8.95 6.29
C LEU A 32 2.21 -8.95 6.12
N LYS A 33 2.74 -10.02 5.53
CA LYS A 33 4.09 -10.09 4.97
C LYS A 33 3.98 -10.39 3.48
N THR A 34 4.65 -9.62 2.63
CA THR A 34 4.64 -9.85 1.17
C THR A 34 5.86 -9.24 0.50
N ASP A 35 6.33 -9.83 -0.59
CA ASP A 35 7.53 -9.33 -1.28
C ASP A 35 7.27 -8.09 -2.13
N THR A 36 6.05 -7.92 -2.62
CA THR A 36 5.63 -6.73 -3.37
C THR A 36 4.26 -6.31 -2.87
N VAL A 37 3.95 -5.02 -2.97
CA VAL A 37 2.66 -4.48 -2.53
C VAL A 37 1.94 -3.93 -3.73
N ALA A 38 0.62 -4.16 -3.77
CA ALA A 38 -0.28 -3.46 -4.67
C ALA A 38 -1.22 -2.56 -3.87
N ILE A 39 -1.61 -1.44 -4.48
CA ILE A 39 -2.62 -0.51 -3.97
C ILE A 39 -3.67 -0.33 -5.06
N ALA A 40 -4.92 -0.55 -4.69
CA ALA A 40 -6.08 -0.24 -5.49
C ALA A 40 -6.77 1.02 -4.99
N PHE A 41 -6.99 1.97 -5.89
CA PHE A 41 -7.56 3.28 -5.57
C PHE A 41 -8.39 3.83 -6.74
N ASP A 42 -9.21 4.83 -6.45
CA ASP A 42 -9.96 5.58 -7.45
C ASP A 42 -9.07 6.63 -8.13
N VAL A 43 -9.03 6.66 -9.45
CA VAL A 43 -8.14 7.54 -10.23
C VAL A 43 -8.47 9.03 -10.10
N HIS A 44 -9.73 9.39 -9.85
CA HIS A 44 -10.20 10.76 -9.76
C HIS A 44 -10.04 11.33 -8.35
N THR A 45 -10.44 10.57 -7.33
CA THR A 45 -10.38 10.99 -5.93
C THR A 45 -9.02 10.67 -5.29
N GLY A 46 -8.33 9.65 -5.80
CA GLY A 46 -7.14 9.07 -5.17
C GLY A 46 -7.46 8.33 -3.87
N GLU A 47 -8.73 7.98 -3.62
CA GLU A 47 -9.17 7.22 -2.46
C GLU A 47 -8.69 5.77 -2.56
N VAL A 48 -8.00 5.29 -1.52
CA VAL A 48 -7.54 3.90 -1.45
C VAL A 48 -8.70 3.01 -1.04
N HIS A 49 -9.02 2.01 -1.87
CA HIS A 49 -10.02 1.00 -1.55
C HIS A 49 -9.41 -0.22 -0.87
N GLN A 50 -8.28 -0.71 -1.39
CA GLN A 50 -7.61 -1.92 -0.90
C GLN A 50 -6.11 -1.86 -1.15
N HIS A 51 -5.32 -2.52 -0.30
CA HIS A 51 -3.89 -2.67 -0.50
C HIS A 51 -3.37 -3.97 0.11
N GLY A 52 -2.26 -4.50 -0.39
CA GLY A 52 -1.67 -5.74 0.12
C GLY A 52 -1.03 -6.59 -0.96
N ASN A 53 -1.16 -7.91 -0.83
CA ASN A 53 -0.58 -8.86 -1.78
C ASN A 53 -1.17 -8.63 -3.20
N PRO A 54 -0.35 -8.46 -4.24
CA PRO A 54 -0.81 -8.13 -5.59
C PRO A 54 -1.87 -9.07 -6.16
N ALA A 55 -1.73 -10.39 -5.96
CA ALA A 55 -2.71 -11.35 -6.46
C ALA A 55 -4.09 -11.16 -5.81
N ARG A 56 -4.12 -10.89 -4.50
CA ARG A 56 -5.37 -10.62 -3.77
C ARG A 56 -6.02 -9.31 -4.21
N ILE A 57 -5.21 -8.27 -4.39
CA ILE A 57 -5.70 -6.95 -4.82
C ILE A 57 -6.22 -6.98 -6.26
N GLN A 58 -5.52 -7.69 -7.15
CA GLN A 58 -5.96 -7.86 -8.53
C GLN A 58 -7.26 -8.65 -8.61
N SER A 59 -7.39 -9.74 -7.84
CA SER A 59 -8.63 -10.54 -7.76
C SER A 59 -9.80 -9.70 -7.24
N TRP A 60 -9.57 -8.94 -6.16
CA TRP A 60 -10.56 -8.00 -5.62
C TRP A 60 -10.98 -6.95 -6.65
N ALA A 61 -10.03 -6.35 -7.37
CA ALA A 61 -10.32 -5.32 -8.36
C ALA A 61 -11.16 -5.88 -9.51
N THR A 62 -10.78 -7.04 -10.06
CA THR A 62 -11.55 -7.72 -11.11
C THR A 62 -12.99 -7.99 -10.67
N HIS A 63 -13.17 -8.54 -9.47
CA HIS A 63 -14.52 -8.84 -8.96
C HIS A 63 -15.34 -7.58 -8.71
N THR A 64 -14.74 -6.54 -8.12
CA THR A 64 -15.39 -5.26 -7.86
C THR A 64 -15.81 -4.55 -9.14
N ARG A 65 -14.92 -4.49 -10.14
CA ARG A 65 -15.24 -3.92 -11.46
C ARG A 65 -16.40 -4.68 -12.13
N ARG A 66 -16.41 -6.01 -12.06
CA ARG A 66 -17.52 -6.83 -12.59
C ARG A 66 -18.84 -6.49 -11.89
N ARG A 67 -18.84 -6.39 -10.56
CA ARG A 67 -20.02 -6.05 -9.77
C ARG A 67 -20.55 -4.64 -10.09
N LEU A 68 -19.68 -3.65 -10.20
CA LEU A 68 -20.05 -2.28 -10.54
C LEU A 68 -20.66 -2.19 -11.95
N ARG A 69 -20.08 -2.89 -12.93
CA ARG A 69 -20.64 -2.97 -14.28
C ARG A 69 -22.02 -3.62 -14.31
N ALA A 70 -22.22 -4.70 -13.55
CA ALA A 70 -23.53 -5.34 -13.43
C ALA A 70 -24.58 -4.42 -12.79
N ALA A 71 -24.16 -3.48 -11.93
CA ALA A 71 -25.01 -2.47 -11.33
C ALA A 71 -25.21 -1.21 -12.20
N GLY A 72 -24.70 -1.19 -13.44
CA GLY A 72 -24.78 -0.02 -14.34
C GLY A 72 -23.77 1.09 -14.04
N ALA A 73 -22.93 0.95 -13.00
CA ALA A 73 -21.92 1.92 -12.61
C ALA A 73 -20.61 1.76 -13.40
N GLN A 74 -20.69 1.90 -14.73
CA GLN A 74 -19.56 1.61 -15.62
C GLN A 74 -18.37 2.56 -15.42
N GLN A 75 -18.63 3.85 -15.15
CA GLN A 75 -17.58 4.83 -14.90
C GLN A 75 -16.78 4.47 -13.63
N ALA A 76 -17.46 4.27 -12.51
CA ALA A 76 -16.81 3.85 -11.25
C ALA A 76 -16.00 2.56 -11.39
N ALA A 77 -16.43 1.61 -12.25
CA ALA A 77 -15.64 0.42 -12.53
C ALA A 77 -14.34 0.72 -13.28
N ASN A 78 -14.35 1.69 -14.19
CA ASN A 78 -13.17 2.09 -14.95
C ASN A 78 -12.21 2.95 -14.13
N ASP A 79 -12.74 3.66 -13.14
CA ASP A 79 -11.96 4.57 -12.28
C ASP A 79 -11.09 3.82 -11.26
N ILE A 80 -11.41 2.56 -10.95
CA ILE A 80 -10.57 1.71 -10.10
C ILE A 80 -9.26 1.41 -10.85
N VAL A 81 -8.13 1.86 -10.29
CA VAL A 81 -6.77 1.57 -10.76
C VAL A 81 -6.04 0.72 -9.74
N VAL A 82 -5.20 -0.21 -10.21
CA VAL A 82 -4.30 -1.02 -9.36
C VAL A 82 -2.87 -0.72 -9.78
N VAL A 83 -2.05 -0.28 -8.84
CA VAL A 83 -0.61 -0.11 -9.04
C VAL A 83 0.12 -1.13 -8.18
N SER A 84 1.06 -1.86 -8.78
CA SER A 84 1.88 -2.84 -8.09
C SER A 84 3.34 -2.70 -8.53
N GLY A 85 4.27 -3.08 -7.64
CA GLY A 85 5.69 -3.07 -7.95
C GLY A 85 6.58 -2.92 -6.71
N PRO A 86 7.90 -2.85 -6.92
CA PRO A 86 8.84 -2.48 -5.86
C PRO A 86 8.70 -0.97 -5.60
N LEU A 87 7.71 -0.61 -4.78
CA LEU A 87 7.43 0.77 -4.41
C LEU A 87 8.21 1.16 -3.15
N PRO A 88 8.81 2.36 -3.08
CA PRO A 88 9.43 2.84 -1.86
C PRO A 88 8.45 2.79 -0.68
N VAL A 89 8.93 2.37 0.50
CA VAL A 89 8.06 2.22 1.68
C VAL A 89 7.42 3.55 2.08
N ASP A 90 8.12 4.66 1.84
CA ASP A 90 7.62 6.00 2.12
C ASP A 90 6.45 6.39 1.21
N GLU A 91 6.49 6.00 -0.07
CA GLU A 91 5.40 6.25 -1.01
C GLU A 91 4.17 5.40 -0.67
N LEU A 92 4.37 4.14 -0.27
CA LEU A 92 3.29 3.27 0.21
C LEU A 92 2.61 3.87 1.44
N ASN A 93 3.38 4.33 2.43
CA ASN A 93 2.81 4.92 3.65
C ASN A 93 2.12 6.26 3.38
N LYS A 94 2.66 7.12 2.49
CA LYS A 94 1.97 8.35 2.07
C LYS A 94 0.62 8.05 1.41
N CYS A 95 0.52 6.98 0.61
CA CYS A 95 -0.74 6.55 0.05
C CYS A 95 -1.79 6.17 1.12
N LEU A 96 -1.35 5.62 2.26
CA LEU A 96 -2.24 5.25 3.37
C LEU A 96 -2.63 6.43 4.25
N TRP A 97 -1.72 7.41 4.44
CA TRP A 97 -1.91 8.49 5.40
C TRP A 97 -2.47 9.77 4.80
N ILE A 98 -2.20 10.04 3.52
CA ILE A 98 -2.59 11.27 2.86
C ILE A 98 -3.69 10.98 1.85
N THR A 99 -4.90 11.45 2.16
CA THR A 99 -6.06 11.33 1.26
C THR A 99 -5.74 11.92 -0.11
N GLY A 100 -6.02 11.15 -1.17
CA GLY A 100 -5.80 11.57 -2.56
C GLY A 100 -4.35 11.51 -3.04
N TYR A 101 -3.40 11.05 -2.21
CA TYR A 101 -1.98 10.99 -2.61
C TYR A 101 -1.74 10.03 -3.78
N CYS A 102 -2.48 8.92 -3.85
CA CYS A 102 -2.35 7.94 -4.93
C CYS A 102 -2.50 8.54 -6.33
N ARG A 103 -3.35 9.57 -6.47
CA ARG A 103 -3.52 10.29 -7.75
C ARG A 103 -2.23 11.00 -8.17
N ARG A 104 -1.59 11.72 -7.24
CA ARG A 104 -0.29 12.38 -7.50
C ARG A 104 0.82 11.37 -7.72
N MET A 105 0.81 10.28 -6.96
CA MET A 105 1.77 9.19 -7.14
C MET A 105 1.66 8.58 -8.53
N LEU A 106 0.44 8.32 -9.02
CA LEU A 106 0.20 7.75 -10.35
C LEU A 106 0.78 8.61 -11.47
N GLN A 107 0.59 9.93 -11.39
CA GLN A 107 1.16 10.88 -12.37
C GLN A 107 2.69 10.87 -12.39
N ARG A 108 3.32 10.53 -11.26
CA ARG A 108 4.78 10.51 -11.08
C ARG A 108 5.36 9.10 -11.14
N LEU A 109 4.57 8.09 -11.47
CA LEU A 109 4.99 6.69 -11.34
C LEU A 109 6.26 6.41 -12.14
N ALA A 110 6.38 6.95 -13.36
CA ALA A 110 7.55 6.80 -14.21
C ALA A 110 8.83 7.45 -13.64
N SER A 111 8.70 8.50 -12.82
CA SER A 111 9.84 9.22 -12.23
C SER A 111 10.12 8.83 -10.77
N LEU A 112 9.32 7.94 -10.19
CA LEU A 112 9.58 7.43 -8.85
C LEU A 112 10.81 6.51 -8.87
N PRO A 113 11.60 6.51 -7.77
CA PRO A 113 12.67 5.54 -7.64
C PRO A 113 12.06 4.15 -7.51
N HIS A 114 12.22 3.34 -8.55
CA HIS A 114 11.73 1.97 -8.59
C HIS A 114 12.68 1.09 -7.78
N GLY A 115 12.19 0.50 -6.69
CA GLY A 115 13.03 -0.27 -5.80
C GLY A 115 12.51 -0.34 -4.37
N LYS A 116 12.95 -1.37 -3.67
CA LYS A 116 12.65 -1.56 -2.24
C LYS A 116 13.61 -0.71 -1.42
N PHE A 117 13.33 0.59 -1.33
CA PHE A 117 14.12 1.49 -0.50
C PHE A 117 13.55 1.52 0.92
N PRO A 118 14.36 1.22 1.96
CA PRO A 118 13.95 1.46 3.34
C PRO A 118 13.80 2.96 3.58
N ARG A 119 12.97 3.32 4.56
CA ARG A 119 12.77 4.73 4.95
C ARG A 119 14.12 5.30 5.39
N ALA A 120 14.46 6.51 4.94
CA ALA A 120 15.75 7.15 5.26
C ALA A 120 16.01 7.23 6.79
N ALA A 121 14.94 7.25 7.61
CA ALA A 121 15.03 7.25 9.07
C ALA A 121 15.63 5.98 9.69
N GLU A 122 15.61 4.82 9.01
CA GLU A 122 16.27 3.60 9.51
C GLU A 122 17.79 3.60 9.27
N GLN A 123 18.31 4.52 8.45
CA GLN A 123 19.74 4.61 8.14
C GLN A 123 20.56 5.30 9.25
N TRP A 124 19.90 5.98 10.21
CA TRP A 124 20.58 6.69 11.30
C TRP A 124 20.71 5.92 12.62
N ARG A 125 20.28 4.65 12.69
CA ARG A 125 20.50 3.79 13.87
C ARG A 125 21.76 2.91 13.75
N LYS A 126 22.88 3.50 13.36
CA LYS A 126 24.23 2.99 13.65
C LYS A 126 25.21 4.16 13.86
N ALA A 127 25.26 4.64 15.09
CA ALA A 127 26.43 5.26 15.73
C ALA A 127 26.10 5.48 17.23
N ALA A 128 26.21 4.41 18.01
CA ALA A 128 26.40 4.47 19.47
C ALA A 128 27.16 3.20 19.87
#